data_AF-A0A968ZJE5-F1
#
_entry.id   AF-A0A968ZJE5-F1
#
_cell.length_a   1.000
_cell.length_b   1.000
_cell.length_c   1.000
_cell.angle_alpha   90.00
_cell.angle_beta   90.00
_cell.angle_gamma   90.00
#
_symmetry.space_group_name_H-M   'P 1'
#
loop_
_entity.id
_entity.type
_entity.pdbx_description
1 polymer ?
#
loop_
_entity_poly.entity_id
_entity_poly.type
_entity_poly.pdbx_seq_one_letter_code
_entity_poly.pdbx_strand_id
1 'polypeptide(L)'
;MEYIILLAAIVGTFIVLMGLSSLQLRKLRSTHRRRLQPLLWITSARQLASRPLAPRPQVARPLANTRPLAKRPSNARSSHHQPADGRKRDRRALNPSISAPQSLEQKLASGRYHALQKQIEVLAARGWPKDEASWNSSFILHPTALDTASHPHQILEILIYHARQSTPGFEVSQCVLPSTLESVLVSHRLGAQALLSRALCQQILQNSGLNQQDVTLNERDTDICLFVCGFGRVFLKGYQKLPLQMQQRLGPRLGYLSDVEYIFVHQYIMQLRKTYQSQLLGRLQGRHQQHPNRLEPYRISSYFAKFTNAPFAGALILAL
;
A
#
# COMPACT_ATOMS: atom_id res chain seq x y z
N MET A 1 -6.49 23.87 -65.36
CA MET A 1 -6.13 24.96 -64.43
C MET A 1 -6.87 24.82 -63.10
N GLU A 2 -8.20 24.63 -63.09
CA GLU A 2 -8.99 24.54 -61.84
C GLU A 2 -8.57 23.39 -60.90
N TYR A 3 -8.23 22.21 -61.45
CA TYR A 3 -7.75 21.07 -60.64
C TYR A 3 -6.43 21.34 -59.91
N ILE A 4 -5.55 22.17 -60.47
CA ILE A 4 -4.25 22.48 -59.85
C ILE A 4 -4.46 23.38 -58.62
N ILE A 5 -5.41 24.32 -58.71
CA ILE A 5 -5.77 25.22 -57.61
C ILE A 5 -6.40 24.42 -56.46
N LEU A 6 -7.29 23.48 -56.78
CA LEU A 6 -7.92 22.61 -55.77
C LEU A 6 -6.90 21.71 -55.07
N LEU A 7 -5.96 21.11 -55.82
CA LEU A 7 -4.92 20.27 -55.25
C LEU A 7 -3.98 21.06 -54.33
N ALA A 8 -3.61 22.28 -54.71
CA ALA A 8 -2.79 23.17 -53.90
C ALA A 8 -3.49 23.57 -52.59
N ALA A 9 -4.81 23.82 -52.63
CA ALA A 9 -5.60 24.15 -51.44
C ALA A 9 -5.66 22.97 -50.44
N ILE A 10 -5.84 21.73 -50.94
CA ILE A 10 -5.88 20.52 -50.12
C ILE A 10 -4.51 20.26 -49.47
N VAL A 11 -3.42 20.37 -50.22
CA VAL A 11 -2.06 20.18 -49.69
C VAL A 11 -1.73 21.25 -48.65
N GLY A 12 -2.11 22.51 -48.89
CA GLY A 12 -1.92 23.61 -47.95
C GLY A 12 -2.66 23.38 -46.62
N THR A 13 -3.91 22.94 -46.67
CA THR A 13 -4.68 22.62 -45.46
C THR A 13 -4.09 21.44 -44.69
N PHE A 14 -3.61 20.41 -45.39
CA PHE A 14 -2.99 19.25 -44.76
C PHE A 14 -1.69 19.60 -44.02
N ILE A 15 -0.85 20.47 -44.61
CA ILE A 15 0.39 20.95 -43.97
C ILE A 15 0.08 21.77 -42.70
N VAL A 16 -0.94 22.64 -42.74
CA VAL A 16 -1.35 23.43 -41.57
C VAL A 16 -1.88 22.54 -40.45
N LEU A 17 -2.72 21.54 -40.78
CA LEU A 17 -3.23 20.55 -39.82
C LEU A 17 -2.08 19.76 -39.17
N MET A 18 -1.15 19.25 -39.96
CA MET A 18 0.02 18.51 -39.45
C MET A 18 0.95 19.39 -38.60
N GLY A 19 1.09 20.67 -38.95
CA GLY A 19 1.84 21.66 -38.18
C GLY A 19 1.20 21.94 -36.81
N LEU A 20 -0.12 22.12 -36.77
CA LEU A 20 -0.88 22.36 -35.54
C LEU A 20 -0.87 21.14 -34.61
N SER A 21 -1.02 19.92 -35.15
CA SER A 21 -0.88 18.67 -34.37
C SER A 21 0.52 18.53 -33.78
N SER A 22 1.57 18.88 -34.54
CA SER A 22 2.96 18.83 -34.07
C SER A 22 3.25 19.88 -32.99
N LEU A 23 2.63 21.05 -33.06
CA LEU A 23 2.79 22.10 -32.05
C LEU A 23 2.10 21.72 -30.73
N GLN A 24 0.90 21.14 -30.81
CA GLN A 24 0.18 20.60 -29.64
C GLN A 24 0.97 19.45 -28.99
N LEU A 25 1.53 18.54 -29.79
CA LEU A 25 2.40 17.45 -29.33
C LEU A 25 3.71 17.95 -28.69
N ARG A 26 4.30 19.06 -29.16
CA ARG A 26 5.48 19.67 -28.52
C ARG A 26 5.14 20.36 -27.20
N LYS A 27 3.96 21.00 -27.09
CA LYS A 27 3.49 21.62 -25.84
C LYS A 27 3.11 20.57 -24.78
N LEU A 28 2.58 19.43 -25.21
CA LEU A 28 2.35 18.26 -24.34
C LEU A 28 3.68 17.57 -23.95
N ARG A 29 4.66 17.44 -24.87
CA ARG A 29 5.97 16.85 -24.53
C ARG A 29 6.79 17.69 -23.56
N SER A 30 6.70 19.03 -23.57
CA SER A 30 7.48 19.86 -22.64
C SER A 30 6.93 19.84 -21.21
N THR A 31 5.62 19.67 -21.05
CA THR A 31 4.98 19.43 -19.74
C THR A 31 5.18 17.99 -19.27
N HIS A 32 5.23 17.01 -20.18
CA HIS A 32 5.45 15.60 -19.82
C HIS A 32 6.92 15.23 -19.54
N ARG A 33 7.90 15.96 -20.09
CA ARG A 33 9.35 15.69 -19.86
C ARG A 33 9.79 15.97 -18.42
N ARG A 34 9.05 16.77 -17.65
CA ARG A 34 9.27 16.93 -16.19
C ARG A 34 8.58 15.85 -15.34
N ARG A 35 7.71 15.02 -15.93
CA ARG A 35 6.95 13.96 -15.23
C ARG A 35 7.43 12.53 -15.52
N LEU A 36 8.36 12.31 -16.45
CA LEU A 36 8.84 10.97 -16.84
C LEU A 36 10.11 10.48 -16.13
N GLN A 37 10.58 11.15 -15.07
CA GLN A 37 11.69 10.64 -14.26
C GLN A 37 11.40 9.54 -13.21
N PRO A 38 10.15 9.14 -12.83
CA PRO A 38 10.01 8.22 -11.69
C PRO A 38 10.20 6.73 -12.02
N LEU A 39 10.27 6.32 -13.31
CA LEU A 39 10.39 4.90 -13.66
C LEU A 39 11.80 4.30 -13.45
N LEU A 40 12.81 5.12 -13.14
CA LEU A 40 14.17 4.65 -12.83
C LEU A 40 14.37 4.20 -11.36
N TRP A 41 13.39 4.38 -10.48
CA TRP A 41 13.58 4.08 -9.05
C TRP A 41 13.37 2.62 -8.67
N ILE A 42 12.54 1.87 -9.40
CA ILE A 42 12.37 0.41 -9.16
C ILE A 42 13.69 -0.34 -9.46
N THR A 43 14.56 0.22 -10.31
CA THR A 43 15.92 -0.30 -10.53
C THR A 43 16.94 0.12 -9.46
N SER A 44 16.75 1.24 -8.75
CA SER A 44 17.71 1.72 -7.73
C SER A 44 17.74 0.84 -6.47
N ALA A 45 16.65 0.15 -6.13
CA ALA A 45 16.65 -0.86 -5.06
C ALA A 45 17.57 -2.06 -5.38
N ARG A 46 17.82 -2.34 -6.67
CA ARG A 46 18.76 -3.38 -7.11
C ARG A 46 20.21 -2.91 -7.09
N GLN A 47 20.47 -1.64 -7.39
CA GLN A 47 21.82 -1.07 -7.47
C GLN A 47 22.46 -0.81 -6.09
N LEU A 48 21.64 -0.58 -5.05
CA LEU A 48 22.12 -0.50 -3.66
C LEU A 48 22.38 -1.89 -3.02
N ALA A 49 21.74 -2.95 -3.52
CA ALA A 49 21.92 -4.31 -3.02
C ALA A 49 23.15 -5.04 -3.62
N SER A 50 23.71 -4.53 -4.72
CA SER A 50 24.89 -5.10 -5.39
C SER A 50 26.21 -4.40 -5.05
N ARG A 51 26.23 -3.49 -4.06
CA ARG A 51 27.47 -2.87 -3.60
C ARG A 51 28.19 -3.83 -2.64
N PRO A 52 29.40 -4.33 -2.95
CA PRO A 52 30.16 -5.13 -1.99
C PRO A 52 30.40 -4.29 -0.74
N LEU A 53 30.05 -4.84 0.42
CA LEU A 53 30.34 -4.24 1.72
C LEU A 53 31.85 -3.97 1.80
N ALA A 54 32.23 -2.69 1.84
CA ALA A 54 33.59 -2.30 2.18
C ALA A 54 33.97 -2.93 3.54
N PRO A 55 35.18 -3.50 3.68
CA PRO A 55 35.60 -4.10 4.94
C PRO A 55 35.53 -3.04 6.05
N ARG A 56 34.86 -3.43 7.14
CA ARG A 56 34.65 -2.61 8.33
C ARG A 56 36.04 -2.16 8.86
N PRO A 57 36.30 -0.87 9.08
CA PRO A 57 37.54 -0.44 9.72
C PRO A 57 37.59 -1.03 11.13
N GLN A 58 38.66 -1.76 11.43
CA GLN A 58 38.91 -2.31 12.74
C GLN A 58 39.18 -1.13 13.70
N VAL A 59 38.22 -0.85 14.57
CA VAL A 59 38.41 0.08 15.67
C VAL A 59 39.32 -0.61 16.68
N ALA A 60 40.54 -0.09 16.84
CA ALA A 60 41.50 -0.51 17.84
C ALA A 60 40.86 -0.43 19.24
N ARG A 61 40.84 -1.57 19.93
CA ARG A 61 40.47 -1.64 21.36
C ARG A 61 41.60 -1.05 22.20
N PRO A 62 41.32 -0.16 23.17
CA PRO A 62 42.31 0.25 24.15
C PRO A 62 42.63 -0.92 25.10
N LEU A 63 43.91 -1.21 25.22
CA LEU A 63 44.51 -2.02 26.27
C LEU A 63 44.47 -1.25 27.59
N ALA A 64 43.72 -1.73 28.58
CA ALA A 64 43.99 -1.44 29.99
C ALA A 64 43.16 -2.36 30.90
N ASN A 65 43.82 -3.38 31.48
CA ASN A 65 43.91 -3.60 32.92
C ASN A 65 44.22 -5.07 33.22
N THR A 66 45.51 -5.29 33.46
CA THR A 66 46.08 -6.43 34.16
C THR A 66 45.46 -6.58 35.54
N ARG A 67 44.85 -7.74 35.82
CA ARG A 67 44.58 -8.22 37.18
C ARG A 67 45.29 -9.57 37.39
N PRO A 68 45.94 -9.79 38.55
CA PRO A 68 46.95 -10.82 38.69
C PRO A 68 46.36 -12.22 38.85
N LEU A 69 47.17 -13.16 38.37
CA LEU A 69 47.03 -14.60 38.33
C LEU A 69 46.89 -15.19 39.75
N ALA A 70 45.73 -15.76 40.09
CA ALA A 70 45.59 -16.67 41.20
C ALA A 70 45.67 -18.11 40.67
N LYS A 71 46.66 -18.84 41.18
CA LYS A 71 47.00 -20.24 40.89
C LYS A 71 45.76 -21.14 41.02
N ARG A 72 45.47 -21.92 40.00
CA ARG A 72 44.49 -23.02 40.04
C ARG A 72 45.25 -24.34 40.00
N PRO A 73 45.11 -25.23 41.01
CA PRO A 73 45.80 -26.50 41.01
C PRO A 73 45.12 -27.48 40.06
N SER A 74 45.96 -28.12 39.26
CA SER A 74 45.70 -29.35 38.52
C SER A 74 45.42 -30.49 39.49
N ASN A 75 44.29 -31.19 39.34
CA ASN A 75 44.17 -32.56 39.83
C ASN A 75 43.52 -33.43 38.76
N ALA A 76 44.24 -34.50 38.46
CA ALA A 76 43.93 -35.52 37.50
C ALA A 76 43.00 -36.59 38.12
N ARG A 77 42.21 -37.22 37.25
CA ARG A 77 41.87 -38.65 37.19
C ARG A 77 41.36 -39.33 38.48
N SER A 78 40.11 -39.81 38.44
CA SER A 78 39.81 -41.21 38.76
C SER A 78 38.44 -41.63 38.24
N SER A 79 38.43 -42.79 37.59
CA SER A 79 37.29 -43.59 37.16
C SER A 79 36.69 -44.34 38.34
N HIS A 80 35.36 -44.26 38.55
CA HIS A 80 34.66 -45.28 39.33
C HIS A 80 33.18 -45.43 38.93
N HIS A 81 32.75 -46.68 38.90
CA HIS A 81 31.43 -47.21 38.58
C HIS A 81 30.38 -46.93 39.67
N GLN A 82 29.14 -46.65 39.22
CA GLN A 82 27.80 -46.95 39.81
C GLN A 82 27.50 -46.52 41.27
N PRO A 83 26.24 -46.58 41.78
CA PRO A 83 24.93 -46.82 41.15
C PRO A 83 23.93 -45.65 41.35
N ALA A 84 22.71 -45.87 40.87
CA ALA A 84 21.55 -45.00 41.00
C ALA A 84 21.27 -44.59 42.45
N ASP A 85 21.07 -43.28 42.68
CA ASP A 85 20.33 -42.83 43.84
C ASP A 85 19.63 -41.49 43.60
N GLY A 86 18.36 -41.45 44.01
CA GLY A 86 17.43 -40.36 43.76
C GLY A 86 17.87 -39.05 44.42
N ARG A 87 18.19 -38.05 43.61
CA ARG A 87 18.26 -36.65 44.06
C ARG A 87 17.19 -35.83 43.37
N LYS A 88 16.16 -35.49 44.15
CA LYS A 88 15.26 -34.34 43.95
C LYS A 88 16.13 -33.13 43.56
N ARG A 89 16.21 -32.86 42.26
CA ARG A 89 16.69 -31.56 41.76
C ARG A 89 15.58 -30.57 42.01
N ASP A 90 15.80 -29.70 42.99
CA ASP A 90 15.06 -28.46 43.16
C ASP A 90 15.12 -27.67 41.86
N ARG A 91 14.11 -27.86 41.01
CA ARG A 91 13.70 -26.93 39.98
C ARG A 91 13.20 -25.68 40.70
N ARG A 92 14.11 -24.82 41.17
CA ARG A 92 13.76 -23.42 41.46
C ARG A 92 13.32 -22.81 40.14
N ALA A 93 12.01 -22.72 40.01
CA ALA A 93 11.29 -22.03 38.98
C ALA A 93 11.75 -20.56 38.94
N LEU A 94 12.73 -20.28 38.09
CA LEU A 94 12.82 -18.99 37.44
C LEU A 94 11.65 -18.95 36.47
N ASN A 95 10.46 -18.66 36.99
CA ASN A 95 9.37 -18.10 36.19
C ASN A 95 9.85 -16.69 35.83
N PRO A 96 10.28 -16.41 34.59
CA PRO A 96 10.30 -15.02 34.15
C PRO A 96 8.85 -14.56 34.30
N SER A 97 8.61 -13.57 35.17
CA SER A 97 7.34 -12.89 35.24
C SER A 97 7.05 -12.35 33.85
N ILE A 98 6.30 -13.11 33.06
CA ILE A 98 5.69 -12.68 31.81
C ILE A 98 4.72 -11.60 32.28
N SER A 99 5.18 -10.35 32.24
CA SER A 99 4.35 -9.20 32.46
C SER A 99 3.13 -9.35 31.55
N ALA A 100 1.95 -9.29 32.14
CA ALA A 100 0.69 -9.39 31.41
C ALA A 100 0.79 -8.49 30.16
N PRO A 101 0.38 -8.97 28.97
CA PRO A 101 0.46 -8.16 27.77
C PRO A 101 -0.27 -6.85 28.05
N GLN A 102 0.50 -5.75 28.14
CA GLN A 102 -0.05 -4.41 28.30
C GLN A 102 -1.18 -4.26 27.28
N SER A 103 -2.37 -3.91 27.77
CA SER A 103 -3.55 -3.81 26.92
C SER A 103 -3.22 -2.92 25.72
N LEU A 104 -3.76 -3.26 24.54
CA LEU A 104 -3.54 -2.48 23.33
C LEU A 104 -3.78 -0.99 23.58
N GLU A 105 -4.77 -0.66 24.43
CA GLU A 105 -5.09 0.68 24.92
C GLU A 105 -3.93 1.39 25.63
N GLN A 106 -3.18 0.72 26.51
CA GLN A 106 -2.00 1.32 27.15
C GLN A 106 -0.87 1.59 26.15
N LYS A 107 -0.70 0.74 25.13
CA LYS A 107 0.26 1.00 24.04
C LYS A 107 -0.21 2.12 23.13
N LEU A 108 -1.52 2.23 22.91
CA LEU A 108 -2.16 3.31 22.13
C LEU A 108 -2.03 4.67 22.81
N ALA A 109 -1.94 4.72 24.15
CA ALA A 109 -1.67 5.94 24.90
C ALA A 109 -0.24 6.50 24.68
N SER A 110 0.64 5.79 23.97
CA SER A 110 1.94 6.34 23.58
C SER A 110 1.79 7.42 22.50
N GLY A 111 2.53 8.53 22.63
CA GLY A 111 2.46 9.68 21.70
C GLY A 111 2.73 9.34 20.23
N ARG A 112 3.29 8.15 19.94
CA ARG A 112 3.50 7.63 18.58
C ARG A 112 2.19 7.40 17.83
N TYR A 113 1.16 6.84 18.48
CA TYR A 113 -0.12 6.57 17.80
C TYR A 113 -0.90 7.85 17.53
N HIS A 114 -0.76 8.86 18.37
CA HIS A 114 -1.35 10.17 18.13
C HIS A 114 -0.76 10.85 16.87
N ALA A 115 0.56 10.74 16.64
CA ALA A 115 1.17 11.23 15.40
C ALA A 115 0.65 10.46 14.17
N LEU A 116 0.56 9.13 14.27
CA LEU A 116 0.02 8.27 13.20
C LEU A 116 -1.46 8.57 12.92
N GLN A 117 -2.26 8.79 13.97
CA GLN A 117 -3.66 9.19 13.86
C GLN A 117 -3.81 10.49 13.07
N LYS A 118 -3.00 11.52 13.39
CA LYS A 118 -3.01 12.78 12.64
C LYS A 118 -2.66 12.58 11.16
N GLN A 119 -1.69 11.72 10.85
CA GLN A 119 -1.35 11.40 9.46
C GLN A 119 -2.53 10.75 8.72
N ILE A 120 -3.20 9.78 9.37
CA ILE A 120 -4.41 9.13 8.82
C ILE A 120 -5.49 10.17 8.54
N GLU A 121 -5.79 11.04 9.51
CA GLU A 121 -6.85 12.04 9.39
C GLU A 121 -6.56 13.03 8.26
N VAL A 122 -5.30 13.48 8.11
CA VAL A 122 -4.89 14.37 7.02
C VAL A 122 -5.10 13.70 5.66
N LEU A 123 -4.67 12.44 5.49
CA LEU A 123 -4.84 11.72 4.24
C LEU A 123 -6.31 11.41 3.95
N ALA A 124 -7.08 11.00 4.96
CA ALA A 124 -8.51 10.73 4.83
C ALA A 124 -9.29 12.00 4.45
N ALA A 125 -9.00 13.14 5.09
CA ALA A 125 -9.63 14.42 4.79
C ALA A 125 -9.34 14.92 3.37
N ARG A 126 -8.18 14.55 2.81
CA ARG A 126 -7.82 14.84 1.41
C ARG A 126 -8.47 13.87 0.43
N GLY A 127 -8.43 12.57 0.72
CA GLY A 127 -8.86 11.53 -0.21
C GLY A 127 -10.37 11.31 -0.25
N TRP A 128 -11.06 11.43 0.88
CA TRP A 128 -12.48 11.09 0.95
C TRP A 128 -13.39 12.20 0.42
N PRO A 129 -14.53 11.81 -0.16
CA PRO A 129 -15.45 12.77 -0.75
C PRO A 129 -16.13 13.59 0.34
N LYS A 130 -16.32 14.88 0.04
CA LYS A 130 -17.18 15.77 0.83
C LYS A 130 -18.66 15.61 0.49
N ASP A 131 -18.95 14.98 -0.64
CA ASP A 131 -20.28 14.89 -1.24
C ASP A 131 -20.88 13.49 -1.13
N GLU A 132 -22.20 13.42 -1.10
CA GLU A 132 -22.97 12.24 -0.68
C GLU A 132 -22.92 11.07 -1.69
N ALA A 133 -22.85 11.39 -2.98
CA ALA A 133 -23.04 10.41 -4.06
C ALA A 133 -22.02 9.26 -4.08
N SER A 134 -20.87 9.43 -3.44
CA SER A 134 -19.74 8.49 -3.46
C SER A 134 -19.63 7.64 -2.19
N TRP A 135 -20.51 7.82 -1.21
CA TRP A 135 -20.48 7.04 0.03
C TRP A 135 -21.24 5.71 -0.04
N ASN A 136 -22.00 5.48 -1.10
CA ASN A 136 -22.82 4.26 -1.27
C ASN A 136 -22.03 3.03 -1.74
N SER A 137 -20.80 3.20 -2.24
CA SER A 137 -19.96 2.06 -2.63
C SER A 137 -19.34 1.38 -1.40
N SER A 138 -19.15 0.06 -1.46
CA SER A 138 -18.36 -0.67 -0.45
C SER A 138 -16.96 -0.06 -0.35
N PHE A 139 -16.63 0.51 0.81
CA PHE A 139 -15.34 1.15 1.05
C PHE A 139 -14.18 0.15 1.07
N ILE A 140 -14.44 -1.10 1.47
CA ILE A 140 -13.39 -2.11 1.61
C ILE A 140 -13.35 -2.95 0.34
N LEU A 141 -12.18 -2.98 -0.30
CA LEU A 141 -11.92 -3.94 -1.36
C LEU A 141 -11.67 -5.32 -0.76
N HIS A 142 -12.57 -6.26 -1.03
CA HIS A 142 -12.40 -7.63 -0.61
C HIS A 142 -11.37 -8.34 -1.52
N PRO A 143 -10.46 -9.16 -0.96
CA PRO A 143 -9.48 -9.89 -1.77
C PRO A 143 -10.11 -10.81 -2.83
N THR A 144 -11.31 -11.33 -2.57
CA THR A 144 -12.06 -12.18 -3.52
C THR A 144 -12.45 -11.44 -4.79
N ALA A 145 -12.58 -10.10 -4.75
CA ALA A 145 -12.80 -9.29 -5.95
C ALA A 145 -11.60 -9.34 -6.91
N LEU A 146 -10.40 -9.63 -6.40
CA LEU A 146 -9.18 -9.78 -7.20
C LEU A 146 -8.91 -11.23 -7.62
N ASP A 147 -9.67 -12.19 -7.07
CA ASP A 147 -9.55 -13.62 -7.39
C ASP A 147 -10.20 -13.96 -8.74
N THR A 148 -11.09 -13.10 -9.24
CA THR A 148 -11.72 -13.21 -10.57
C THR A 148 -10.80 -12.78 -11.71
N ALA A 149 -9.77 -11.99 -11.44
CA ALA A 149 -8.85 -11.51 -12.45
C ALA A 149 -7.95 -12.64 -12.97
N SER A 150 -7.94 -12.88 -14.28
CA SER A 150 -7.07 -13.86 -14.93
C SER A 150 -5.68 -13.31 -15.21
N HIS A 151 -5.55 -11.98 -15.32
CA HIS A 151 -4.33 -11.32 -15.74
C HIS A 151 -3.92 -10.18 -14.76
N PRO A 152 -2.61 -9.90 -14.62
CA PRO A 152 -2.08 -8.75 -13.87
C PRO A 152 -2.78 -7.42 -14.10
N HIS A 153 -3.03 -7.07 -15.37
CA HIS A 153 -3.64 -5.80 -15.73
C HIS A 153 -5.06 -5.65 -15.18
N GLN A 154 -5.84 -6.73 -15.15
CA GLN A 154 -7.21 -6.73 -14.62
C GLN A 154 -7.23 -6.46 -13.11
N ILE A 155 -6.25 -7.01 -12.36
CA ILE A 155 -6.09 -6.70 -10.93
C ILE A 155 -5.88 -5.19 -10.75
N LEU A 156 -5.01 -4.60 -11.57
CA LEU A 156 -4.72 -3.17 -11.49
C LEU A 156 -5.93 -2.32 -11.88
N GLU A 157 -6.69 -2.71 -12.91
CA GLU A 157 -7.93 -2.04 -13.29
C GLU A 157 -8.96 -2.05 -12.15
N ILE A 158 -9.13 -3.18 -11.47
CA ILE A 158 -10.03 -3.30 -10.30
C ILE A 158 -9.53 -2.39 -9.17
N LEU A 159 -8.23 -2.36 -8.90
CA LEU A 159 -7.64 -1.49 -7.88
C LEU A 159 -7.84 0.00 -8.22
N ILE A 160 -7.53 0.42 -9.46
CA ILE A 160 -7.71 1.80 -9.94
C ILE A 160 -9.18 2.20 -9.86
N TYR A 161 -10.08 1.34 -10.34
CA TYR A 161 -11.51 1.60 -10.30
C TYR A 161 -11.98 1.79 -8.85
N HIS A 162 -11.58 0.90 -7.94
CA HIS A 162 -11.92 1.01 -6.53
C HIS A 162 -11.40 2.31 -5.91
N ALA A 163 -10.12 2.66 -6.10
CA ALA A 163 -9.53 3.89 -5.56
C ALA A 163 -10.25 5.16 -6.04
N ARG A 164 -10.70 5.19 -7.31
CA ARG A 164 -11.48 6.32 -7.84
C ARG A 164 -12.83 6.49 -7.14
N GLN A 165 -13.45 5.38 -6.72
CA GLN A 165 -14.73 5.41 -6.01
C GLN A 165 -14.53 5.72 -4.53
N SER A 166 -13.55 5.10 -3.87
CA SER A 166 -13.33 5.21 -2.42
C SER A 166 -12.63 6.51 -2.01
N THR A 167 -11.76 7.03 -2.87
CA THR A 167 -10.94 8.23 -2.63
C THR A 167 -10.94 9.21 -3.81
N PRO A 168 -12.10 9.79 -4.18
CA PRO A 168 -12.20 10.69 -5.34
C PRO A 168 -11.42 12.01 -5.16
N GLY A 169 -11.00 12.35 -3.95
CA GLY A 169 -10.15 13.52 -3.69
C GLY A 169 -8.69 13.33 -4.11
N PHE A 170 -8.28 12.10 -4.48
CA PHE A 170 -6.95 11.83 -5.02
C PHE A 170 -6.92 11.74 -6.55
N GLU A 171 -5.77 12.10 -7.13
CA GLU A 171 -5.53 11.98 -8.57
C GLU A 171 -5.11 10.55 -8.94
N VAL A 172 -6.10 9.71 -9.27
CA VAL A 172 -5.88 8.32 -9.69
C VAL A 172 -5.68 8.22 -11.21
N SER A 173 -4.42 8.38 -11.64
CA SER A 173 -4.00 8.19 -13.03
C SER A 173 -3.90 6.71 -13.44
N GLN A 174 -3.74 6.47 -14.74
CA GLN A 174 -3.38 5.14 -15.24
C GLN A 174 -2.02 4.74 -14.68
N CYS A 175 -1.98 3.63 -13.95
CA CYS A 175 -0.75 3.04 -13.46
C CYS A 175 -0.17 2.12 -14.54
N VAL A 176 1.11 2.26 -14.84
CA VAL A 176 1.83 1.33 -15.73
C VAL A 176 2.52 0.28 -14.87
N LEU A 177 2.17 -0.99 -15.08
CA LEU A 177 2.82 -2.12 -14.42
C LEU A 177 4.25 -2.31 -14.96
N PRO A 178 5.26 -2.42 -14.09
CA PRO A 178 6.55 -2.98 -14.48
C PRO A 178 6.39 -4.42 -14.97
N SER A 179 7.00 -4.78 -16.10
CA SER A 179 6.97 -6.15 -16.64
C SER A 179 7.52 -7.20 -15.67
N THR A 180 8.38 -6.79 -14.73
CA THR A 180 8.92 -7.65 -13.67
C THR A 180 7.87 -8.13 -12.66
N LEU A 181 6.73 -7.46 -12.54
CA LEU A 181 5.66 -7.86 -11.63
C LEU A 181 4.79 -9.00 -12.20
N GLU A 182 4.77 -9.19 -13.52
CA GLU A 182 3.99 -10.25 -14.15
C GLU A 182 4.45 -11.64 -13.71
N SER A 183 5.77 -11.88 -13.65
CA SER A 183 6.32 -13.16 -13.21
C SER A 183 6.08 -13.42 -11.71
N VAL A 184 6.06 -12.37 -10.88
CA VAL A 184 5.78 -12.48 -9.43
C VAL A 184 4.30 -12.79 -9.18
N LEU A 185 3.40 -12.26 -10.01
CA LEU A 185 1.96 -12.50 -9.91
C LEU A 185 1.58 -13.96 -10.12
N VAL A 186 2.29 -14.66 -11.01
CA VAL A 186 2.05 -16.08 -11.29
C VAL A 186 2.40 -16.95 -10.08
N SER A 187 3.52 -16.68 -9.41
CA SER A 187 4.01 -17.53 -8.32
C SER A 187 3.40 -17.21 -6.95
N HIS A 188 3.04 -15.94 -6.71
CA HIS A 188 2.60 -15.48 -5.38
C HIS A 188 1.45 -14.46 -5.47
N ARG A 189 0.28 -14.93 -5.93
CA ARG A 189 -0.90 -14.09 -6.19
C ARG A 189 -1.21 -13.07 -5.08
N LEU A 190 -1.33 -13.52 -3.82
CA LEU A 190 -1.68 -12.64 -2.70
C LEU A 190 -0.58 -11.61 -2.38
N GLY A 191 0.69 -12.03 -2.38
CA GLY A 191 1.82 -11.13 -2.13
C GLY A 191 1.95 -10.09 -3.25
N ALA A 192 1.70 -10.49 -4.48
CA ALA A 192 1.71 -9.61 -5.63
C ALA A 192 0.53 -8.63 -5.64
N GLN A 193 -0.68 -9.05 -5.24
CA GLN A 193 -1.81 -8.12 -5.01
C GLN A 193 -1.47 -7.05 -3.97
N ALA A 194 -0.79 -7.41 -2.87
CA ALA A 194 -0.33 -6.46 -1.86
C ALA A 194 0.73 -5.48 -2.43
N LEU A 195 1.69 -5.98 -3.20
CA LEU A 195 2.69 -5.15 -3.90
C LEU A 195 2.05 -4.16 -4.88
N LEU A 196 1.11 -4.62 -5.70
CA LEU A 196 0.40 -3.77 -6.66
C LEU A 196 -0.43 -2.70 -5.97
N SER A 197 -1.12 -3.05 -4.89
CA SER A 197 -1.87 -2.09 -4.08
C SER A 197 -0.93 -0.99 -3.54
N ARG A 198 0.24 -1.38 -3.03
CA ARG A 198 1.23 -0.42 -2.49
C ARG A 198 1.79 0.49 -3.59
N ALA A 199 2.20 -0.10 -4.71
CA ALA A 199 2.75 0.64 -5.85
C ALA A 199 1.73 1.65 -6.41
N LEU A 200 0.45 1.25 -6.49
CA LEU A 200 -0.62 2.15 -6.88
C LEU A 200 -0.78 3.31 -5.89
N CYS A 201 -0.78 3.05 -4.58
CA CYS A 201 -0.87 4.10 -3.56
C CYS A 201 0.30 5.09 -3.64
N GLN A 202 1.51 4.62 -3.91
CA GLN A 202 2.67 5.49 -4.11
C GLN A 202 2.45 6.45 -5.30
N GLN A 203 1.94 5.94 -6.42
CA GLN A 203 1.60 6.77 -7.58
C GLN A 203 0.44 7.74 -7.27
N ILE A 204 -0.58 7.31 -6.54
CA ILE A 204 -1.70 8.16 -6.12
C ILE A 204 -1.18 9.34 -5.30
N LEU A 205 -0.32 9.11 -4.32
CA LEU A 205 0.28 10.17 -3.50
C LEU A 205 1.15 11.10 -4.34
N GLN A 206 1.97 10.54 -5.24
CA GLN A 206 2.82 11.32 -6.13
C GLN A 206 2.00 12.24 -7.05
N ASN A 207 0.96 11.71 -7.70
CA ASN A 207 0.11 12.48 -8.60
C ASN A 207 -0.67 13.55 -7.85
N SER A 208 -1.10 13.25 -6.61
CA SER A 208 -1.80 14.19 -5.75
C SER A 208 -0.87 15.26 -5.12
N GLY A 209 0.42 15.27 -5.44
CA GLY A 209 1.39 16.23 -4.89
C GLY A 209 1.63 16.06 -3.38
N LEU A 210 1.45 14.84 -2.85
CA LEU A 210 1.57 14.52 -1.44
C LEU A 210 2.93 13.94 -1.05
N ASN A 211 3.91 13.97 -1.97
CA ASN A 211 5.26 13.52 -1.68
C ASN A 211 6.00 14.50 -0.78
N GLN A 212 6.55 13.97 0.29
CA GLN A 212 7.48 14.61 1.21
C GLN A 212 8.93 14.48 0.71
N GLN A 213 9.83 15.27 1.29
CA GLN A 213 11.28 15.16 1.00
C GLN A 213 11.89 13.93 1.67
N ASP A 214 11.36 13.51 2.82
CA ASP A 214 11.83 12.32 3.54
C ASP A 214 11.22 11.06 2.93
N VAL A 215 12.10 10.19 2.40
CA VAL A 215 11.74 8.90 1.81
C VAL A 215 11.01 8.00 2.82
N THR A 216 11.44 7.99 4.08
CA THR A 216 10.84 7.15 5.11
C THR A 216 9.41 7.58 5.41
N LEU A 217 9.15 8.89 5.44
CA LEU A 217 7.81 9.42 5.63
C LEU A 217 6.91 9.13 4.42
N ASN A 218 7.43 9.27 3.20
CA ASN A 218 6.68 8.91 1.98
C ASN A 218 6.23 7.45 1.98
N GLU A 219 7.11 6.54 2.39
CA GLU A 219 6.80 5.13 2.41
C GLU A 219 5.81 4.77 3.53
N ARG A 220 5.84 5.49 4.67
CA ARG A 220 4.80 5.39 5.71
C ARG A 220 3.46 5.98 5.25
N ASP A 221 3.46 7.11 4.57
CA ASP A 221 2.24 7.69 4.01
C ASP A 221 1.63 6.77 2.94
N THR A 222 2.49 6.11 2.14
CA THR A 222 2.06 5.07 1.18
C THR A 222 1.37 3.92 1.89
N ASP A 223 1.90 3.47 3.03
CA ASP A 223 1.26 2.45 3.86
C ASP A 223 -0.11 2.88 4.40
N ILE A 224 -0.23 4.12 4.87
CA ILE A 224 -1.50 4.65 5.37
C ILE A 224 -2.50 4.80 4.22
N CYS A 225 -2.03 5.27 3.06
CA CYS A 225 -2.82 5.46 1.85
C CYS A 225 -3.50 4.17 1.40
N LEU A 226 -2.87 3.01 1.56
CA LEU A 226 -3.50 1.70 1.30
C LEU A 226 -4.83 1.54 2.03
N PHE A 227 -4.89 1.92 3.29
CA PHE A 227 -6.09 1.79 4.09
C PHE A 227 -7.10 2.88 3.78
N VAL A 228 -6.64 4.12 3.53
CA VAL A 228 -7.50 5.23 3.12
C VAL A 228 -8.20 4.93 1.79
N CYS A 229 -7.52 4.26 0.86
CA CYS A 229 -8.07 3.80 -0.42
C CYS A 229 -8.93 2.53 -0.34
N GLY A 230 -9.05 1.90 0.84
CA GLY A 230 -9.85 0.67 1.01
C GLY A 230 -9.10 -0.64 0.74
N PHE A 231 -7.81 -0.62 0.45
CA PHE A 231 -6.98 -1.79 0.13
C PHE A 231 -6.44 -2.55 1.35
N GLY A 232 -6.69 -2.07 2.57
CA GLY A 232 -6.10 -2.63 3.79
C GLY A 232 -6.24 -4.15 3.93
N ARG A 233 -7.42 -4.72 3.59
CA ARG A 233 -7.62 -6.19 3.67
C ARG A 233 -6.83 -6.95 2.62
N VAL A 234 -6.74 -6.43 1.39
CA VAL A 234 -5.92 -7.00 0.32
C VAL A 234 -4.45 -7.04 0.75
N PHE A 235 -3.96 -5.90 1.23
CA PHE A 235 -2.58 -5.76 1.68
C PHE A 235 -2.27 -6.72 2.84
N LEU A 236 -3.07 -6.71 3.92
CA LEU A 236 -2.82 -7.56 5.10
C LEU A 236 -2.82 -9.06 4.78
N LYS A 237 -3.71 -9.51 3.88
CA LYS A 237 -3.78 -10.93 3.46
C LYS A 237 -2.54 -11.36 2.67
N GLY A 238 -1.95 -10.45 1.89
CA GLY A 238 -0.74 -10.72 1.11
C GLY A 238 0.56 -10.54 1.90
N TYR A 239 0.63 -9.50 2.72
CA TYR A 239 1.81 -9.12 3.52
C TYR A 239 2.30 -10.26 4.44
N GLN A 240 1.37 -10.96 5.10
CA GLN A 240 1.70 -12.05 6.03
C GLN A 240 2.22 -13.33 5.35
N LYS A 241 2.01 -13.47 4.03
CA LYS A 241 2.24 -14.73 3.31
C LYS A 241 3.52 -14.74 2.47
N LEU A 242 4.26 -13.64 2.40
CA LEU A 242 5.56 -13.64 1.74
C LEU A 242 6.56 -14.42 2.60
N PRO A 243 7.16 -15.50 2.09
CA PRO A 243 8.14 -16.27 2.85
C PRO A 243 9.28 -15.35 3.28
N LEU A 244 9.71 -15.47 4.55
CA LEU A 244 10.84 -14.73 5.11
C LEU A 244 12.10 -14.82 4.23
N GLN A 245 12.27 -15.91 3.48
CA GLN A 245 13.39 -16.09 2.54
C GLN A 245 13.36 -15.13 1.35
N MET A 246 12.16 -14.73 0.85
CA MET A 246 12.08 -13.68 -0.16
C MET A 246 12.36 -12.29 0.43
N GLN A 247 11.94 -12.05 1.68
CA GLN A 247 12.23 -10.79 2.38
C GLN A 247 13.72 -10.60 2.66
N GLN A 248 14.50 -11.68 2.82
CA GLN A 248 15.95 -11.57 3.07
C GLN A 248 16.79 -11.30 1.81
N ARG A 249 16.31 -11.69 0.62
CA ARG A 249 17.07 -11.50 -0.64
C ARG A 249 16.63 -10.28 -1.46
N LEU A 250 15.45 -9.72 -1.20
CA LEU A 250 14.87 -8.59 -1.94
C LEU A 250 14.51 -7.44 -0.99
N GLY A 251 15.51 -6.89 -0.28
CA GLY A 251 15.38 -5.56 0.34
C GLY A 251 14.27 -5.43 1.41
N PRO A 252 13.97 -4.19 1.84
CA PRO A 252 13.19 -3.89 3.04
C PRO A 252 11.81 -4.56 3.04
N ARG A 253 11.26 -4.78 4.25
CA ARG A 253 9.87 -5.18 4.49
C ARG A 253 8.94 -4.50 3.47
N LEU A 254 7.86 -5.19 3.06
CA LEU A 254 6.82 -4.69 2.14
C LEU A 254 6.12 -3.39 2.60
N GLY A 255 6.60 -2.79 3.69
CA GLY A 255 5.92 -2.00 4.68
C GLY A 255 6.89 -1.30 5.63
N TYR A 256 6.59 -0.04 5.94
CA TYR A 256 7.31 0.82 6.87
C TYR A 256 6.53 1.03 8.19
N LEU A 257 5.31 0.52 8.27
CA LEU A 257 4.59 0.34 9.53
C LEU A 257 4.97 -1.00 10.17
N SER A 258 4.97 -1.04 11.49
CA SER A 258 5.02 -2.30 12.24
C SER A 258 3.68 -3.04 12.17
N ASP A 259 3.68 -4.34 12.47
CA ASP A 259 2.46 -5.16 12.43
C ASP A 259 1.35 -4.61 13.36
N VAL A 260 1.74 -4.08 14.52
CA VAL A 260 0.79 -3.44 15.47
C VAL A 260 0.25 -2.13 14.90
N GLU A 261 1.09 -1.32 14.26
CA GLU A 261 0.65 -0.10 13.59
C GLU A 261 -0.32 -0.42 12.45
N TYR A 262 -0.08 -1.48 11.66
CA TYR A 262 -1.01 -1.89 10.60
C TYR A 262 -2.39 -2.28 11.13
N ILE A 263 -2.44 -3.04 12.23
CA ILE A 263 -3.71 -3.39 12.89
C ILE A 263 -4.42 -2.12 13.37
N PHE A 264 -3.68 -1.22 14.02
CA PHE A 264 -4.21 0.07 14.47
C PHE A 264 -4.77 0.90 13.30
N VAL A 265 -3.99 1.13 12.24
CA VAL A 265 -4.42 1.92 11.08
C VAL A 265 -5.69 1.34 10.48
N HIS A 266 -5.77 0.01 10.33
CA HIS A 266 -6.96 -0.65 9.81
C HIS A 266 -8.19 -0.37 10.68
N GLN A 267 -8.10 -0.63 11.99
CA GLN A 267 -9.20 -0.42 12.93
C GLN A 267 -9.62 1.05 12.99
N TYR A 268 -8.66 1.95 13.08
CA TYR A 268 -8.90 3.38 13.18
C TYR A 268 -9.59 3.92 11.93
N ILE A 269 -9.16 3.52 10.73
CA ILE A 269 -9.81 3.95 9.48
C ILE A 269 -11.24 3.40 9.37
N MET A 270 -11.50 2.17 9.81
CA MET A 270 -12.88 1.65 9.85
C MET A 270 -13.77 2.47 10.78
N GLN A 271 -13.27 2.85 11.96
CA GLN A 271 -13.98 3.71 12.88
C GLN A 271 -14.19 5.11 12.29
N LEU A 272 -13.14 5.73 11.75
CA LEU A 272 -13.19 7.05 11.15
C LEU A 272 -14.18 7.10 9.99
N ARG A 273 -14.19 6.08 9.12
CA ARG A 273 -15.13 5.97 8.00
C ARG A 273 -16.59 5.91 8.48
N LYS A 274 -16.88 5.12 9.53
CA LYS A 274 -18.22 5.07 10.14
C LYS A 274 -18.64 6.43 10.68
N THR A 275 -17.75 7.14 11.37
CA THR A 275 -18.02 8.48 11.89
C THR A 275 -18.37 9.46 10.78
N TYR A 276 -17.59 9.49 9.69
CA TYR A 276 -17.87 10.35 8.54
C TYR A 276 -19.21 10.02 7.89
N GLN A 277 -19.53 8.74 7.73
CA GLN A 277 -20.80 8.30 7.16
C GLN A 277 -22.00 8.76 8.03
N SER A 278 -21.91 8.61 9.35
CA SER A 278 -22.95 9.09 10.26
C SER A 278 -23.11 10.61 10.23
N GLN A 279 -22.01 11.36 10.18
CA GLN A 279 -22.04 12.82 10.07
C GLN A 279 -22.69 13.29 8.77
N LEU A 280 -22.39 12.62 7.65
CA LEU A 280 -22.99 12.90 6.35
C LEU A 280 -24.51 12.65 6.37
N LEU A 281 -24.94 11.52 6.94
CA LEU A 281 -26.37 11.19 7.10
C LEU A 281 -27.10 12.21 7.98
N GLY A 282 -26.47 12.67 9.07
CA GLY A 282 -27.04 13.70 9.94
C GLY A 282 -27.22 15.04 9.22
N ARG A 283 -26.25 15.45 8.38
CA ARG A 283 -26.36 16.68 7.56
C ARG A 283 -27.49 16.57 6.53
N LEU A 284 -27.65 15.39 5.93
CA LEU A 284 -28.73 15.10 4.99
C LEU A 284 -30.12 15.23 5.63
N GLN A 285 -30.30 14.63 6.81
CA GLN A 285 -31.55 14.73 7.55
C GLN A 285 -31.86 16.17 7.97
N GLY A 286 -30.84 16.93 8.40
CA GLY A 286 -30.99 18.34 8.74
C GLY A 286 -31.41 19.22 7.55
N ARG A 287 -30.86 18.98 6.34
CA ARG A 287 -31.26 19.72 5.13
C ARG A 287 -32.71 19.46 4.74
N HIS A 288 -33.19 18.22 4.88
CA HIS A 288 -34.60 17.89 4.60
C HIS A 288 -35.56 18.61 5.55
N GLN A 289 -35.18 18.80 6.82
CA GLN A 289 -36.02 19.55 7.78
C GLN A 289 -36.06 21.06 7.47
N GLN A 290 -34.98 21.63 6.94
CA GLN A 290 -34.91 23.07 6.63
C GLN A 290 -35.67 23.47 5.36
N HIS A 291 -35.85 22.55 4.40
CA HIS A 291 -36.52 22.84 3.13
C HIS A 291 -37.51 21.75 2.71
N PRO A 292 -38.64 21.57 3.44
CA PRO A 292 -39.61 20.50 3.15
C PRO A 292 -40.29 20.64 1.78
N ASN A 293 -40.37 21.85 1.21
CA ASN A 293 -41.06 22.11 -0.06
C ASN A 293 -40.15 22.06 -1.30
N ARG A 294 -38.84 21.80 -1.15
CA ARG A 294 -37.90 21.69 -2.28
C ARG A 294 -37.71 20.23 -2.67
N LEU A 295 -38.79 19.59 -3.10
CA LEU A 295 -38.80 18.24 -3.65
C LEU A 295 -38.25 18.25 -5.08
N GLU A 296 -36.97 18.58 -5.25
CA GLU A 296 -36.25 18.11 -6.43
C GLU A 296 -35.99 16.62 -6.21
N PRO A 297 -36.47 15.72 -7.09
CA PRO A 297 -36.26 14.29 -6.93
C PRO A 297 -34.75 14.05 -6.97
N TYR A 298 -34.16 13.77 -5.79
CA TYR A 298 -32.80 13.28 -5.68
C TYR A 298 -32.74 11.99 -6.51
N ARG A 299 -32.27 12.09 -7.76
CA ARG A 299 -31.85 10.94 -8.54
C ARG A 299 -30.66 10.35 -7.83
N ILE A 300 -30.92 9.44 -6.89
CA ILE A 300 -29.94 8.49 -6.40
C ILE A 300 -29.47 7.75 -7.65
N SER A 301 -28.34 8.21 -8.19
CA SER A 301 -27.91 7.78 -9.49
C SER A 301 -27.64 6.28 -9.45
N SER A 302 -28.38 5.55 -10.27
CA SER A 302 -28.38 4.09 -10.46
C SER A 302 -27.05 3.48 -10.94
N TYR A 303 -25.89 4.07 -10.61
CA TYR A 303 -24.56 3.63 -11.02
C TYR A 303 -24.19 2.21 -10.55
N PHE A 304 -24.94 1.63 -9.60
CA PHE A 304 -24.76 0.23 -9.19
C PHE A 304 -25.20 -0.80 -10.24
N ALA A 305 -26.10 -0.47 -11.16
CA ALA A 305 -26.65 -1.45 -12.11
C ALA A 305 -25.70 -1.83 -13.25
N LYS A 306 -24.57 -1.13 -13.45
CA LYS A 306 -23.65 -1.39 -14.57
C LYS A 306 -22.61 -2.49 -14.32
N PHE A 307 -22.43 -2.98 -13.09
CA PHE A 307 -21.43 -4.02 -12.80
C PHE A 307 -22.00 -5.32 -12.23
N THR A 308 -23.22 -5.33 -11.70
CA THR A 308 -23.88 -6.59 -11.29
C THR A 308 -24.62 -7.28 -12.44
N ASN A 309 -24.82 -6.60 -13.57
CA ASN A 309 -25.48 -7.14 -14.77
C ASN A 309 -24.49 -7.33 -15.94
N ALA A 310 -23.26 -7.77 -15.69
CA ALA A 310 -22.42 -8.33 -16.74
C ALA A 310 -22.90 -9.78 -17.01
N PRO A 311 -23.44 -10.10 -18.20
CA PRO A 311 -23.93 -11.43 -18.51
C PRO A 311 -22.74 -12.35 -18.82
N PHE A 312 -22.11 -12.92 -17.79
CA PHE A 312 -21.10 -13.99 -17.96
C PHE A 312 -21.54 -15.33 -17.37
N ALA A 313 -22.80 -15.45 -16.94
CA ALA A 313 -23.36 -16.68 -16.36
C ALA A 313 -24.30 -17.47 -17.30
N GLY A 314 -24.38 -17.13 -18.59
CA GLY A 314 -25.45 -17.61 -19.48
C GLY A 314 -25.02 -18.32 -20.77
N ALA A 315 -23.93 -19.09 -20.77
CA ALA A 315 -23.52 -19.84 -21.98
C ALA A 315 -22.89 -21.22 -21.68
N LEU A 316 -23.37 -21.94 -20.66
CA LEU A 316 -22.96 -23.34 -20.44
C LEU A 316 -24.08 -24.23 -19.89
N ILE A 317 -25.30 -24.07 -20.40
CA ILE A 317 -26.38 -25.06 -20.27
C ILE A 317 -27.08 -25.11 -21.62
N LEU A 318 -26.52 -25.90 -22.55
CA LEU A 318 -27.18 -26.54 -23.71
C LEU A 318 -26.10 -27.22 -24.56
N ALA A 319 -25.44 -28.22 -23.98
CA ALA A 319 -24.71 -29.28 -24.69
C ALA A 319 -24.20 -30.30 -23.65
N LEU A 320 -25.14 -30.97 -22.99
CA LEU A 320 -25.05 -32.31 -22.40
C LEU A 320 -26.48 -32.74 -22.05
#